data_AF-A0A8B6GCJ3-F1
#
_entry.id   AF-A0A8B6GCJ3-F1
#
_cell.length_a   1.000
_cell.length_b   1.000
_cell.length_c   1.000
_cell.angle_alpha   90.00
_cell.angle_beta   90.00
_cell.angle_gamma   90.00
#
_symmetry.space_group_name_H-M   'P 1'
#
loop_
_entity.id
_entity.type
_entity.pdbx_description
1 polymer ?
#
loop_
_entity_poly.entity_id
_entity_poly.type
_entity_poly.pdbx_seq_one_letter_code
_entity_poly.pdbx_strand_id
1 'polypeptide(L)' 'MTSRKERFDNNNYEVISVIGNGAYGTVYKARDKEGQLVAMKKIRIQNTEEGMPMSAIREIALLKQLENYEHPNIVR' A
#
# COMPACT_ATOMS: atom_id res chain seq x y z
N MET A 1 15.28 -11.76 -21.24
CA MET A 1 15.20 -11.65 -19.77
C MET A 1 14.14 -10.60 -19.45
N THR A 2 12.87 -11.01 -19.39
CA THR A 2 11.75 -10.06 -19.24
C THR A 2 11.35 -10.04 -17.77
N SER A 3 11.79 -9.01 -17.04
CA SER A 3 11.34 -8.76 -15.68
C SER A 3 9.82 -8.62 -15.70
N ARG A 4 9.12 -9.58 -15.10
CA ARG A 4 7.67 -9.64 -14.99
C ARG A 4 7.21 -8.39 -14.22
N LYS A 5 6.81 -7.35 -14.95
CA LYS A 5 6.16 -6.17 -14.37
C LYS A 5 4.89 -6.69 -13.71
N GLU A 6 4.89 -6.80 -12.38
CA GLU A 6 3.70 -7.19 -11.63
C GLU A 6 2.57 -6.24 -12.04
N ARG A 7 1.54 -6.79 -12.70
CA ARG A 7 0.37 -6.01 -13.10
C ARG A 7 -0.44 -5.71 -11.85
N PHE A 8 -0.59 -4.43 -11.53
CA PHE A 8 -1.56 -3.96 -10.56
C PHE A 8 -2.87 -3.70 -11.32
N ASP A 9 -3.97 -4.32 -10.89
CA ASP A 9 -5.27 -4.28 -11.59
C ASP A 9 -6.04 -2.96 -11.43
N ASN A 10 -5.35 -1.83 -11.25
CA ASN A 10 -6.03 -0.55 -11.17
C ASN A 10 -5.28 0.53 -11.96
N ASN A 11 -5.91 1.01 -13.03
CA ASN A 11 -5.38 2.00 -13.97
C ASN A 11 -5.26 3.42 -13.36
N ASN A 12 -5.30 3.51 -12.03
CA ASN A 12 -5.26 4.75 -11.26
C ASN A 12 -3.84 5.10 -10.77
N TYR A 13 -2.92 4.13 -10.78
CA TYR A 13 -1.56 4.36 -10.28
C TYR A 13 -0.51 3.80 -11.24
N GLU A 14 0.48 4.62 -11.58
CA GLU A 14 1.69 4.23 -12.30
C GLU A 14 2.78 3.84 -11.28
N VAL A 15 3.12 2.55 -11.22
CA VAL A 15 4.21 2.08 -10.36
C VAL A 15 5.57 2.45 -10.97
N ILE A 16 6.38 3.18 -10.20
CA ILE A 16 7.69 3.69 -10.62
C ILE A 16 8.80 2.76 -10.14
N SER A 17 8.89 2.50 -8.84
CA SER A 17 9.98 1.71 -8.25
C SER A 17 9.58 1.10 -6.91
N VAL A 18 10.23 0.02 -6.51
CA VAL A 18 10.15 -0.49 -5.13
C VAL A 18 10.97 0.42 -4.22
N ILE A 19 10.43 0.81 -3.07
CA ILE A 19 11.12 1.65 -2.07
C ILE A 19 11.28 0.97 -0.70
N GLY A 20 10.64 -0.18 -0.47
CA GLY A 20 10.82 -0.91 0.79
C GLY A 20 10.21 -2.31 0.76
N ASN A 21 10.76 -3.18 1.60
CA ASN A 21 10.22 -4.52 1.86
C ASN A 21 10.09 -4.69 3.38
N GLY A 22 8.90 -5.06 3.84
CA GLY A 22 8.62 -5.36 5.24
C GLY A 22 7.98 -6.72 5.41
N ALA A 23 7.80 -7.14 6.67
CA ALA A 23 7.20 -8.43 7.02
C ALA A 23 5.83 -8.64 6.35
N TYR A 24 5.03 -7.58 6.22
CA TYR A 24 3.68 -7.63 5.68
C TYR A 24 3.59 -7.37 4.17
N GLY A 25 4.69 -7.05 3.49
CA GLY A 25 4.67 -6.83 2.05
C GLY A 25 5.66 -5.79 1.53
N THR A 26 5.44 -5.36 0.29
CA THR A 26 6.35 -4.50 -0.47
C THR A 26 5.75 -3.12 -0.64
N VAL A 27 6.55 -2.08 -0.45
CA VAL A 27 6.18 -0.67 -0.63
C VAL A 27 6.77 -0.18 -1.95
N TYR A 28 5.90 0.38 -2.79
CA TYR A 28 6.24 0.92 -4.09
C TYR A 28 6.06 2.43 -4.08
N LYS A 29 7.00 3.15 -4.70
CA LYS A 29 6.75 4.51 -5.15
C LYS A 29 5.89 4.44 -6.40
N ALA A 30 4.78 5.14 -6.39
CA ALA A 30 3.87 5.24 -7.51
C ALA A 30 3.47 6.69 -7.76
N ARG A 31 2.80 6.92 -8.89
CA ARG A 31 2.19 8.19 -9.26
C ARG A 31 0.70 7.99 -9.48
N ASP A 32 -0.14 8.84 -8.91
CA ASP A 32 -1.59 8.80 -9.17
C ASP A 32 -1.97 9.46 -10.51
N LYS A 33 -3.27 9.57 -10.81
CA LYS A 33 -3.75 10.17 -12.07
C LYS A 33 -3.52 11.68 -12.11
N GLU A 34 -3.47 12.32 -10.96
CA GLU A 34 -3.24 13.74 -10.75
C GLU A 34 -1.74 14.09 -10.79
N GLY A 35 -0.87 13.09 -10.91
CA GLY A 35 0.58 13.25 -11.01
C GLY A 35 1.32 13.29 -9.68
N GLN A 36 0.62 13.13 -8.55
CA GLN A 36 1.21 13.13 -7.21
C GLN A 36 1.97 11.83 -6.95
N LEU A 37 3.11 11.96 -6.28
CA LEU A 37 3.90 10.82 -5.85
C LEU A 37 3.34 10.24 -4.55
N VAL A 38 3.07 8.94 -4.54
CA VAL A 38 2.49 8.23 -3.41
C VAL A 38 3.30 6.99 -3.04
N ALA A 39 3.19 6.55 -1.79
CA ALA A 39 3.72 5.28 -1.32
C ALA A 39 2.60 4.23 -1.29
N MET A 40 2.70 3.22 -2.15
CA MET A 40 1.72 2.13 -2.24
C MET A 40 2.24 0.88 -1.53
N LYS A 41 1.62 0.50 -0.41
CA LYS A 41 1.95 -0.73 0.33
C LYS A 41 1.08 -1.89 -0.15
N LYS A 42 1.68 -2.85 -0.84
CA LYS A 42 1.04 -4.11 -1.25
C LYS A 42 1.16 -5.12 -0.12
N ILE A 43 0.06 -5.37 0.59
CA ILE A 43 0.02 -6.34 1.70
C ILE A 43 -0.05 -7.76 1.13
N ARG A 44 0.82 -8.65 1.62
CA ARG A 44 0.77 -10.08 1.29
C ARG A 44 -0.19 -10.76 2.26
N ILE A 45 -1.41 -11.01 1.82
CA ILE A 45 -2.35 -11.84 2.56
C ILE A 45 -1.95 -13.28 2.26
N GLN A 46 -1.54 -14.03 3.28
CA GLN A 46 -1.38 -15.47 3.13
C GLN A 46 -2.78 -16.04 2.87
N ASN A 47 -2.94 -16.90 1.87
CA ASN A 47 -4.21 -17.56 1.57
C ASN A 47 -4.51 -18.62 2.65
N THR A 48 -4.72 -18.18 3.88
CA THR A 48 -5.28 -18.96 4.98
C THR A 48 -6.80 -18.89 4.88
N GLU A 49 -7.50 -19.94 5.30
CA GLU A 49 -8.99 -19.95 5.34
C GLU A 49 -9.56 -18.76 6.14
N GLU A 50 -8.77 -18.22 7.08
CA GLU A 50 -9.11 -17.06 7.92
C GLU A 50 -9.03 -15.70 7.21
N GLY A 51 -8.53 -15.64 5.97
CA GLY A 51 -8.42 -14.39 5.22
C GLY A 51 -7.39 -13.41 5.79
N MET A 52 -7.74 -12.12 5.85
CA MET A 52 -6.83 -11.07 6.33
C MET A 52 -6.77 -11.06 7.87
N PRO A 53 -5.57 -11.00 8.49
CA PRO A 53 -5.45 -10.96 9.95
C PRO A 53 -6.25 -9.81 10.58
N MET A 54 -6.98 -10.09 11.67
CA MET A 54 -7.77 -9.10 12.40
C MET A 54 -6.94 -7.90 12.90
N SER A 55 -5.67 -8.12 13.23
CA SER A 55 -4.75 -7.04 13.59
C SER A 55 -4.58 -6.04 12.46
N ALA A 56 -4.35 -6.52 11.23
CA ALA A 56 -4.19 -5.68 10.06
C ALA A 56 -5.48 -4.89 9.74
N ILE A 57 -6.66 -5.49 9.97
CA ILE A 57 -7.95 -4.78 9.78
C ILE A 57 -8.07 -3.64 10.78
N ARG A 58 -7.76 -3.89 12.07
CA ARG A 58 -7.79 -2.87 13.12
C ARG A 58 -6.79 -1.75 12.85
N GLU A 59 -5.58 -2.08 12.42
CA GLU A 59 -4.56 -1.10 12.06
C GLU A 59 -5.03 -0.18 10.92
N ILE A 60 -5.59 -0.74 9.84
CA ILE A 60 -6.13 0.05 8.72
C ILE A 60 -7.29 0.94 9.18
N ALA A 61 -8.19 0.42 10.03
CA ALA A 61 -9.30 1.20 10.56
C ALA A 61 -8.83 2.41 11.39
N LEU A 62 -7.82 2.20 12.25
CA LEU A 62 -7.22 3.28 13.04
C LEU A 62 -6.51 4.32 12.17
N LEU A 63 -5.75 3.88 11.16
CA LEU A 63 -5.10 4.81 10.21
C LEU A 63 -6.12 5.70 9.49
N LYS A 64 -7.24 5.12 9.02
CA LYS A 64 -8.33 5.89 8.41
C LYS A 64 -8.98 6.88 9.36
N GLN A 65 -9.11 6.53 10.64
CA GLN A 65 -9.63 7.46 11.64
C GLN A 65 -8.66 8.63 11.87
N LEU A 66 -7.35 8.36 11.88
CA LEU A 66 -6.30 9.37 12.06
C LEU A 66 -6.23 10.38 10.90
N GLU A 67 -6.58 9.98 9.67
CA GLU A 67 -6.62 10.88 8.50
C GLU A 67 -7.51 12.12 8.71
N ASN A 68 -8.48 12.06 9.62
CA ASN A 68 -9.37 13.19 9.94
C ASN A 68 -8.71 14.27 10.81
N TYR A 69 -7.59 13.97 11.45
CA TYR A 69 -6.94 14.87 12.43
C TYR A 69 -5.79 15.70 11.84
N GLU A 70 -5.41 15.47 10.57
CA GLU A 70 -4.40 16.22 9.81
C GLU A 70 -3.13 16.61 10.61
N HIS A 71 -2.59 15.66 11.38
CA HIS A 71 -1.46 15.94 12.25
C HIS A 71 -0.15 16.07 11.46
N PRO A 72 0.65 17.15 11.64
CA PRO A 72 1.81 17.45 10.79
C PRO A 72 2.94 16.42 10.86
N ASN A 73 3.01 15.62 11.93
CA ASN A 73 4.02 14.57 12.11
C ASN A 73 3.50 13.14 11.84
N ILE A 74 2.31 13.00 11.24
CA ILE A 74 1.74 11.70 10.87
C ILE A 74 1.57 11.68 9.35
N VAL A 75 2.07 10.62 8.72
CA VAL A 75 1.95 10.43 7.26
C VAL A 75 0.50 10.13 6.89
N ARG A 76 0.07 10.69 5.76
CA ARG A 76 -1.25 10.50 5.16
C ARG A 76 -1.17 9.52 3.99
#